data_AF-A0AAU9W809-F1
#
_entry.id   AF-A0AAU9W809-F1
#
_cell.length_a   1.000
_cell.length_b   1.000
_cell.length_c   1.000
_cell.angle_alpha   90.00
_cell.angle_beta   90.00
_cell.angle_gamma   90.00
#
_symmetry.space_group_name_H-M   'P 1'
#
loop_
_entity.id
_entity.type
_entity.pdbx_description
1 polymer ?
#
loop_
_entity_poly.entity_id
_entity_poly.type
_entity_poly.pdbx_seq_one_letter_code
_entity_poly.pdbx_strand_id
1 'polypeptide(L)'
;MFHGVNFPANGPIMGKRIIGWDSTFEKITVSNNMLRCIDVHKTSRKTNTDGERKTHILYFNNYFFLLHRTKKPVTVPSNHVVEHRLVRTDLDDIDGKEVLLEEYAKAHVNLV
;
A
#
# COMPACT_ATOMS: atom_id res chain seq x y z
N MET A 1 0.66 -11.73 12.03
CA MET A 1 2.14 -11.78 11.93
C MET A 1 2.50 -11.55 10.48
N PHE A 2 3.34 -10.56 10.17
CA PHE A 2 3.83 -10.32 8.83
C PHE A 2 5.09 -11.18 8.59
N HIS A 3 5.22 -11.80 7.42
CA HIS A 3 6.36 -12.67 7.10
C HIS A 3 6.96 -12.25 5.75
N GLY A 4 8.15 -11.66 5.80
CA GLY A 4 8.93 -11.27 4.63
C GLY A 4 10.17 -12.14 4.47
N VAL A 5 10.47 -12.56 3.24
CA VAL A 5 11.59 -13.44 2.91
C VAL A 5 12.30 -12.95 1.64
N ASN A 6 13.53 -13.44 1.42
CA ASN A 6 14.28 -13.24 0.17
C ASN A 6 14.59 -11.77 -0.21
N PHE A 7 14.68 -10.86 0.77
CA PHE A 7 15.15 -9.51 0.49
C PHE A 7 16.67 -9.53 0.21
N PRO A 8 17.14 -8.94 -0.91
CA PRO A 8 18.57 -8.88 -1.19
C PRO A 8 19.32 -8.12 -0.10
N ALA A 9 20.47 -8.62 0.34
CA ALA A 9 21.28 -7.99 1.40
C ALA A 9 21.65 -6.53 1.08
N ASN A 10 21.98 -6.26 -0.19
CA ASN A 10 22.27 -4.91 -0.68
C ASN A 10 21.04 -4.17 -1.21
N GLY A 11 19.84 -4.70 -1.00
CA GLY A 11 18.56 -4.14 -1.45
C GLY A 11 18.15 -2.88 -0.66
N PRO A 12 17.20 -2.08 -1.19
CA PRO A 12 16.76 -0.85 -0.55
C PRO A 12 16.05 -1.07 0.79
N ILE A 13 15.41 -2.23 0.98
CA ILE A 13 14.74 -2.62 2.23
C ILE A 13 15.79 -2.95 3.30
N MET A 14 16.70 -3.89 3.02
CA MET A 14 17.77 -4.27 3.96
C MET A 14 18.73 -3.11 4.26
N GLY A 15 18.96 -2.23 3.30
CA GLY A 15 19.77 -1.03 3.47
C GLY A 15 19.05 0.18 4.09
N LYS A 16 17.79 0.06 4.52
CA LYS A 16 16.98 1.16 5.09
C LYS A 16 16.94 2.44 4.22
N ARG A 17 16.86 2.29 2.89
CA ARG A 17 16.92 3.42 1.93
C ARG A 17 15.56 3.89 1.40
N ILE A 18 14.48 3.29 1.89
CA ILE A 18 13.10 3.68 1.57
C ILE A 18 12.71 4.84 2.47
N ILE A 19 12.23 5.94 1.87
CA ILE A 19 11.86 7.17 2.59
C ILE A 19 10.34 7.37 2.67
N GLY A 20 9.56 6.53 2.01
CA GLY A 20 8.10 6.58 2.03
C GLY A 20 7.48 5.92 0.81
N TRP A 21 6.17 6.13 0.69
CA TRP A 21 5.31 5.64 -0.37
C TRP A 21 4.77 6.81 -1.18
N ASP A 22 4.72 6.66 -2.50
CA ASP A 22 3.96 7.56 -3.36
C ASP A 22 2.47 7.27 -3.16
N SER A 23 1.60 8.25 -3.46
CA SER A 23 0.16 8.01 -3.48
C SER A 23 -0.22 6.91 -4.48
N THR A 24 -1.17 6.07 -4.11
CA THR A 24 -1.58 4.89 -4.86
C THR A 24 -3.09 4.91 -5.09
N PHE A 25 -3.55 4.00 -5.95
CA PHE A 25 -4.96 3.69 -6.06
C PHE A 25 -5.15 2.18 -6.02
N GLU A 26 -6.20 1.75 -5.34
CA GLU A 26 -6.65 0.38 -5.27
C GLU A 26 -7.91 0.23 -6.13
N LYS A 27 -7.87 -0.69 -7.09
CA LYS A 27 -9.04 -1.05 -7.89
C LYS A 27 -9.82 -2.12 -7.16
N ILE A 28 -11.06 -1.78 -6.80
CA ILE A 28 -12.00 -2.71 -6.16
C ILE A 28 -12.96 -3.22 -7.22
N THR A 29 -12.86 -4.53 -7.51
CA THR A 29 -13.76 -5.23 -8.43
C THR A 29 -14.64 -6.18 -7.66
N VAL A 30 -15.94 -6.13 -7.92
CA VAL A 30 -16.96 -6.91 -7.24
C VAL A 30 -17.52 -7.95 -8.21
N SER A 31 -17.48 -9.22 -7.82
CA SER A 31 -18.18 -10.29 -8.54
C SER A 31 -18.57 -11.42 -7.58
N ASN A 32 -19.74 -12.02 -7.74
CA ASN A 32 -20.18 -13.20 -6.98
C ASN A 32 -19.98 -13.10 -5.45
N ASN A 33 -20.32 -11.96 -4.83
CA ASN A 33 -20.09 -11.67 -3.39
C ASN A 33 -18.61 -11.76 -2.95
N MET A 34 -17.69 -11.59 -3.89
CA MET A 34 -16.26 -11.48 -3.68
C MET A 34 -15.79 -10.10 -4.11
N LEU A 35 -14.97 -9.49 -3.26
CA LEU A 35 -14.20 -8.28 -3.57
C LEU A 35 -12.81 -8.73 -3.98
N ARG A 36 -12.42 -8.39 -5.19
CA ARG A 36 -11.03 -8.46 -5.63
C ARG A 36 -10.44 -7.07 -5.54
N CYS A 37 -9.34 -6.95 -4.83
CA CYS A 37 -8.65 -5.68 -4.64
C CYS A 37 -7.26 -5.80 -5.23
N ILE A 38 -6.96 -4.92 -6.18
CA ILE A 38 -5.63 -4.83 -6.79
C ILE A 38 -5.07 -3.47 -6.42
N ASP A 39 -3.96 -3.48 -5.67
CA ASP A 39 -3.24 -2.29 -5.27
C ASP A 39 -1.82 -2.33 -5.85
N VAL A 40 -1.40 -1.19 -6.39
CA VAL A 40 -0.04 -0.98 -6.89
C VAL A 40 0.59 0.12 -6.07
N HIS A 41 1.43 -0.29 -5.13
CA HIS A 41 2.23 0.63 -4.34
C HIS A 41 3.52 0.98 -5.05
N LYS A 42 3.87 2.27 -5.00
CA LYS A 42 5.17 2.75 -5.45
C LYS A 42 5.90 3.28 -4.23
N THR A 43 7.09 2.75 -3.99
CA THR A 43 7.97 3.23 -2.92
C THR A 43 9.08 4.06 -3.52
N SER A 44 9.36 5.19 -2.89
CA SER A 44 10.40 6.10 -3.31
C SER A 44 11.68 5.82 -2.51
N ARG A 45 12.80 5.64 -3.22
CA ARG A 45 14.15 5.53 -2.64
C ARG A 45 14.85 6.88 -2.73
N LYS A 46 15.58 7.27 -1.67
CA LYS A 46 16.61 8.31 -1.75
C LYS A 46 17.89 7.70 -2.36
N THR A 47 18.29 8.13 -3.55
CA THR A 47 19.65 7.91 -4.05
C THR A 47 20.56 9.07 -3.63
N ASN A 48 21.88 8.85 -3.65
CA ASN A 48 22.91 9.77 -3.15
C ASN A 48 22.78 11.20 -3.74
N THR A 49 23.56 12.15 -3.21
CA THR A 49 23.67 13.64 -3.38
C THR A 49 23.12 14.34 -4.63
N ASP A 50 22.80 13.63 -5.70
CA ASP A 50 22.44 14.13 -7.03
C ASP A 50 20.91 14.24 -7.22
N GLY A 51 20.12 13.87 -6.21
CA GLY A 51 18.68 14.17 -6.15
C GLY A 51 17.75 13.25 -6.97
N GLU A 52 18.27 12.25 -7.69
CA GLU A 52 17.43 11.30 -8.40
C GLU A 52 16.55 10.49 -7.44
N ARG A 53 15.26 10.31 -7.81
CA ARG A 53 14.32 9.42 -7.14
C ARG A 53 14.20 8.14 -7.95
N LYS A 54 14.54 6.98 -7.35
CA LYS A 54 14.27 5.66 -7.97
C LYS A 54 13.06 5.01 -7.30
N THR A 55 12.05 4.72 -8.10
CA THR A 55 10.80 4.09 -7.65
C THR A 55 10.93 2.57 -7.68
N HIS A 56 10.54 1.90 -6.59
CA HIS A 56 10.32 0.45 -6.58
C HIS A 56 8.81 0.20 -6.53
N ILE A 57 8.32 -0.70 -7.38
CA ILE A 57 6.91 -1.03 -7.47
C ILE A 57 6.65 -2.28 -6.63
N LEU A 58 5.74 -2.18 -5.67
CA LEU A 58 5.19 -3.27 -4.89
C LEU A 58 3.78 -3.55 -5.39
N TYR A 59 3.54 -4.78 -5.82
CA TYR A 59 2.22 -5.21 -6.30
C TYR A 59 1.53 -6.06 -5.22
N PHE A 60 0.32 -5.66 -4.84
CA PHE A 60 -0.53 -6.42 -3.92
C PHE A 60 -1.81 -6.83 -4.65
N ASN A 61 -2.10 -8.13 -4.70
CA ASN A 61 -3.32 -8.67 -5.28
C ASN A 61 -4.03 -9.49 -4.20
N ASN A 62 -5.11 -8.93 -3.65
CA ASN A 62 -5.85 -9.48 -2.54
C ASN A 62 -7.25 -9.92 -2.99
N TYR A 63 -7.71 -11.05 -2.44
CA TYR A 63 -9.07 -11.56 -2.63
C TYR A 63 -9.79 -11.60 -1.29
N PHE A 64 -10.99 -11.00 -1.25
CA PHE A 64 -11.85 -10.93 -0.07
C PHE A 64 -13.20 -11.58 -0.38
N PHE A 65 -13.45 -12.74 0.21
CA PHE A 65 -14.77 -13.36 0.20
C PHE A 65 -15.61 -12.73 1.32
N LEU A 66 -16.62 -11.93 0.97
CA LEU A 66 -17.43 -11.22 1.95
C LEU A 66 -18.16 -12.18 2.90
N LEU A 67 -18.73 -13.25 2.34
CA LEU A 67 -19.50 -14.26 3.09
C LEU A 67 -18.71 -14.94 4.22
N HIS A 68 -17.37 -14.97 4.12
CA HIS A 68 -16.52 -15.67 5.09
C HIS A 68 -15.82 -14.75 6.09
N ARG A 69 -15.75 -13.43 5.82
CA ARG A 69 -14.97 -12.50 6.64
C ARG A 69 -15.80 -11.43 7.33
N THR A 70 -17.05 -11.19 6.93
CA THR A 70 -17.93 -10.26 7.63
C THR A 70 -18.75 -10.98 8.70
N LYS A 71 -18.76 -10.45 9.92
CA LYS A 71 -19.55 -11.01 11.04
C LYS A 71 -21.07 -11.00 10.78
N LYS A 72 -21.54 -10.17 9.84
CA LYS A 72 -22.93 -10.04 9.42
C LYS A 72 -22.97 -9.84 7.89
N PRO A 73 -24.07 -10.20 7.22
CA PRO A 73 -24.25 -9.85 5.81
C PRO A 73 -24.11 -8.34 5.60
N VAL A 74 -23.39 -7.94 4.55
CA VAL A 74 -23.22 -6.53 4.17
C VAL A 74 -23.66 -6.32 2.74
N THR A 75 -24.22 -5.14 2.45
CA THR A 75 -24.50 -4.72 1.08
C THR A 75 -23.18 -4.51 0.34
N VAL A 76 -23.03 -5.16 -0.80
CA VAL A 76 -21.79 -5.08 -1.58
C VAL A 76 -21.79 -3.81 -2.43
N PRO A 77 -20.74 -2.98 -2.40
CA PRO A 77 -20.67 -1.78 -3.24
C PRO A 77 -20.48 -2.16 -4.73
N SER A 78 -20.71 -1.21 -5.63
CA SER A 78 -20.29 -1.33 -7.03
C SER A 78 -18.76 -1.28 -7.16
N ASN A 79 -18.24 -1.61 -8.34
CA ASN A 79 -16.84 -1.36 -8.66
C ASN A 79 -16.48 0.10 -8.39
N HIS A 80 -15.34 0.32 -7.75
CA HIS A 80 -14.88 1.65 -7.37
C HIS A 80 -13.36 1.66 -7.21
N VAL A 81 -12.81 2.84 -6.99
CA VAL A 81 -11.40 3.07 -6.71
C VAL A 81 -11.27 3.63 -5.31
N VAL A 82 -10.21 3.24 -4.61
CA VAL A 82 -9.78 3.89 -3.36
C VAL A 82 -8.41 4.49 -3.60
N GLU A 83 -8.30 5.81 -3.47
CA GLU A 83 -7.00 6.49 -3.50
C GLU A 83 -6.40 6.50 -2.10
N HIS A 84 -5.12 6.15 -2.00
CA HIS A 84 -4.39 6.05 -0.74
C HIS A 84 -3.19 6.99 -0.73
N ARG A 85 -2.94 7.59 0.44
CA ARG A 85 -1.71 8.29 0.75
C ARG A 85 -1.28 7.89 2.15
N LEU A 86 -0.24 7.07 2.23
CA LEU A 86 0.39 6.65 3.48
C LEU A 86 1.68 7.44 3.70
N VAL A 87 1.76 8.17 4.79
CA VAL A 87 2.92 8.99 5.17
C VAL A 87 3.49 8.46 6.48
N ARG A 88 4.81 8.32 6.52
CA ARG A 88 5.57 8.12 7.75
C ARG A 88 6.18 9.46 8.16
N THR A 89 5.89 9.93 9.37
CA THR A 89 6.26 11.28 9.81
C THR A 89 7.46 11.29 10.78
N ASP A 90 7.86 10.13 11.32
CA ASP A 90 8.99 9.94 12.24
C ASP A 90 10.35 9.76 11.54
N LEU A 91 10.61 10.47 10.44
CA LEU A 91 11.83 10.28 9.64
C LEU A 91 13.14 10.59 10.39
N ASP A 92 13.06 11.22 11.57
CA ASP A 92 14.18 11.57 12.42
C ASP A 92 14.50 10.50 13.50
N ASP A 93 13.65 9.46 13.68
CA ASP A 93 13.98 8.31 14.54
C ASP A 93 14.91 7.33 13.81
N ILE A 94 16.21 7.53 14.01
CA ILE A 94 17.30 6.72 13.43
C ILE A 94 17.21 5.24 13.85
N ASP A 95 16.68 4.96 15.05
CA ASP A 95 16.56 3.61 15.57
C ASP A 95 15.28 2.91 15.06
N GLY A 96 14.28 3.69 14.63
CA GLY A 96 13.00 3.21 14.11
C GLY A 96 12.23 2.39 15.14
N LYS A 97 12.34 2.75 16.43
CA LYS A 97 11.68 2.07 17.55
C LYS A 97 10.24 2.55 17.69
N GLU A 98 9.99 3.81 17.35
CA GLU A 98 8.65 4.39 17.30
C GLU A 98 8.36 4.80 15.86
N VAL A 99 7.16 4.46 15.38
CA VAL A 99 6.73 4.78 14.01
C VAL A 99 5.40 5.48 14.08
N LEU A 100 5.30 6.65 13.43
CA LEU A 100 4.06 7.39 13.27
C LEU A 100 3.62 7.32 11.82
N LEU A 101 2.47 6.68 11.59
CA LEU A 101 1.86 6.51 10.28
C LEU A 101 0.57 7.31 10.20
N GLU A 102 0.44 8.09 9.13
CA GLU A 102 -0.79 8.78 8.78
C GLU A 102 -1.27 8.27 7.42
N GLU A 103 -2.50 7.76 7.38
CA GLU A 103 -3.14 7.28 6.16
C GLU A 103 -4.34 8.16 5.81
N TYR A 104 -4.37 8.62 4.55
CA TYR A 104 -5.55 9.19 3.94
C TYR A 104 -6.05 8.26 2.84
N ALA A 105 -7.31 7.82 2.96
CA ALA A 105 -7.96 6.99 1.97
C ALA A 105 -9.30 7.60 1.55
N LYS A 106 -9.56 7.67 0.24
CA LYS A 106 -10.83 8.16 -0.29
C LYS A 106 -11.36 7.25 -1.39
N ALA A 107 -12.54 6.69 -1.15
CA ALA A 107 -13.27 5.94 -2.17
C ALA A 107 -13.99 6.89 -3.13
N HIS A 108 -13.93 6.60 -4.42
CA HIS A 108 -14.71 7.26 -5.46
C HIS A 108 -15.05 6.30 -6.59
N VAL A 109 -16.14 6.60 -7.30
CA VAL A 109 -16.47 5.93 -8.55
C VAL A 109 -15.76 6.70 -9.66
N ASN A 110 -15.01 6.02 -10.52
CA ASN A 110 -14.50 6.65 -11.73
C ASN A 110 -15.70 7.12 -12.55
N LEU A 111 -15.91 8.44 -12.62
CA LEU A 111 -16.77 9.03 -13.63
C LEU A 111 -16.08 8.79 -14.97
N VAL A 112 -16.73 7.98 -15.81
CA VAL A 112 -16.32 7.76 -17.21
C VAL A 112 -16.29 9.10 -17.94
#